data_AF-A0A847N9C9-F1
#
_entry.id   AF-A0A847N9C9-F1
#
_cell.length_a   1.000
_cell.length_b   1.000
_cell.length_c   1.000
_cell.angle_alpha   90.00
_cell.angle_beta   90.00
_cell.angle_gamma   90.00
#
_symmetry.space_group_name_H-M   'P 1'
#
loop_
_entity.id
_entity.type
_entity.pdbx_description
1 polymer ?
#
loop_
_entity_poly.entity_id
_entity_poly.type
_entity_poly.pdbx_seq_one_letter_code
_entity_poly.pdbx_strand_id
1 'polypeptide(L)'
;LLRATGLLKEILPEVDVCFDTLQNNPHHIYNVGEHSIRAVAAIENDKCLRWVMLLHDTGKAVTRTTDKDGIDHFYGHPARSVGISEGLLKRLKFDNRSMERILRLIRFHDREILLRPKTVAKAVNAVGDDIFMDLLKVKRADKAAQKPSDLQKGIEYIDEIERIYKELKEAHYCFSLKDLAIDGNDLLALAFKEGKEIGRTLRFLFDRVMEDPALNEKGKLVEIASRINS
;
A
#
# COMPACT_ATOMS: atom_id res chain seq x y z
N LEU A 1 -26.70 -8.68 -12.06
CA LEU A 1 -27.67 -7.83 -12.78
C LEU A 1 -26.98 -6.99 -13.84
N LEU A 2 -26.19 -5.96 -13.50
CA LEU A 2 -25.59 -5.02 -14.48
C LEU A 2 -24.81 -5.70 -15.61
N ARG A 3 -23.99 -6.71 -15.30
CA ARG A 3 -23.25 -7.47 -16.32
C ARG A 3 -24.18 -8.29 -17.21
N ALA A 4 -25.15 -8.99 -16.62
CA ALA A 4 -26.12 -9.80 -17.36
C ALA A 4 -26.99 -8.98 -18.32
N THR A 5 -27.23 -7.70 -18.01
CA THR A 5 -27.98 -6.77 -18.86
C THR A 5 -27.10 -5.95 -19.80
N GLY A 6 -25.78 -6.19 -19.84
CA GLY A 6 -24.82 -5.42 -20.65
C GLY A 6 -24.53 -3.99 -20.15
N LEU A 7 -25.21 -3.52 -19.10
CA LEU A 7 -25.05 -2.17 -18.56
C LEU A 7 -23.70 -1.96 -17.89
N LEU A 8 -23.06 -3.01 -17.37
CA LEU A 8 -21.76 -2.89 -16.73
C LEU A 8 -20.70 -2.36 -17.72
N LYS A 9 -20.72 -2.84 -18.96
CA LYS A 9 -19.83 -2.39 -20.03
C LYS A 9 -19.96 -0.89 -20.33
N GLU A 10 -21.17 -0.36 -20.23
CA GLU A 10 -21.43 1.06 -20.50
C GLU A 10 -21.05 1.97 -19.31
N ILE A 11 -21.20 1.47 -18.08
CA ILE A 11 -21.00 2.28 -16.86
C ILE A 11 -19.56 2.16 -16.34
N LEU A 12 -19.04 0.93 -16.25
CA LEU A 12 -17.71 0.57 -15.72
C LEU A 12 -17.01 -0.43 -16.67
N PRO A 13 -16.70 -0.05 -17.92
CA PRO A 13 -16.01 -0.93 -18.87
C PRO A 13 -14.71 -1.52 -18.33
N GLU A 14 -14.01 -0.79 -17.46
CA GLU A 14 -12.77 -1.20 -16.81
C GLU A 14 -12.97 -2.37 -15.83
N VAL A 15 -14.17 -2.48 -15.25
CA VAL A 15 -14.56 -3.61 -14.39
C VAL A 15 -15.16 -4.74 -15.21
N ASP A 16 -15.90 -4.42 -16.28
CA ASP A 16 -16.53 -5.42 -17.16
C ASP A 16 -15.50 -6.40 -17.74
N VAL A 17 -14.40 -5.88 -18.29
CA VAL A 17 -13.30 -6.68 -18.88
C VAL A 17 -12.61 -7.60 -17.86
N CYS A 18 -12.64 -7.25 -16.57
CA CYS A 18 -12.03 -8.07 -15.53
C CYS A 18 -12.72 -9.42 -15.39
N PHE A 19 -14.02 -9.50 -15.68
CA PHE A 19 -14.71 -10.78 -15.60
C PHE A 19 -14.38 -11.73 -16.76
N ASP A 20 -13.79 -11.23 -17.84
CA ASP A 20 -13.27 -12.03 -18.95
C ASP A 20 -11.76 -12.32 -18.78
N THR A 21 -11.15 -11.78 -17.72
CA THR A 21 -9.73 -11.97 -17.41
C THR A 21 -9.54 -13.17 -16.49
N LEU A 22 -9.13 -14.31 -17.08
CA LEU A 22 -8.78 -15.51 -16.34
C LEU A 22 -7.47 -15.34 -15.54
N GLN A 23 -7.35 -16.08 -14.44
CA GLN A 23 -6.17 -16.15 -13.58
C GLN A 23 -5.71 -17.60 -13.46
N ASN A 24 -5.13 -18.15 -14.53
CA ASN A 24 -4.64 -19.52 -14.56
C ASN A 24 -3.39 -19.66 -13.68
N ASN A 25 -3.60 -19.86 -12.38
CA ASN A 25 -2.55 -19.95 -11.38
C ASN A 25 -3.02 -20.85 -10.23
N PRO A 26 -2.13 -21.70 -9.64
CA PRO A 26 -2.44 -22.56 -8.50
C PRO A 26 -3.04 -21.90 -7.26
N HIS A 27 -3.05 -20.57 -7.14
CA HIS A 27 -3.60 -19.84 -5.99
C HIS A 27 -4.95 -19.15 -6.26
N HIS A 28 -5.41 -19.15 -7.52
CA HIS A 28 -6.68 -18.51 -7.91
C HIS A 28 -7.71 -19.55 -8.36
N ILE A 29 -8.99 -19.33 -8.01
CA ILE A 29 -10.14 -20.14 -8.46
C ILE A 29 -11.19 -19.32 -9.22
N TYR A 30 -11.04 -17.99 -9.22
CA TYR A 30 -11.97 -17.06 -9.81
C TYR A 30 -11.25 -16.27 -10.92
N ASN A 31 -12.02 -15.78 -11.89
CA ASN A 31 -11.54 -14.69 -12.74
C ASN A 31 -11.43 -13.39 -11.93
N VAL A 32 -10.76 -12.38 -12.49
CA VAL A 32 -10.47 -11.12 -11.79
C VAL A 32 -11.76 -10.41 -11.33
N GLY A 33 -12.80 -10.41 -12.16
CA GLY A 33 -14.07 -9.77 -11.83
C GLY A 33 -14.81 -10.44 -10.67
N GLU A 34 -14.93 -11.78 -10.68
CA GLU A 34 -15.56 -12.52 -9.58
C GLU A 34 -14.76 -12.39 -8.28
N HIS A 35 -13.43 -12.45 -8.36
CA HIS A 35 -12.55 -12.20 -7.22
C HIS A 35 -12.82 -10.82 -6.60
N SER A 36 -12.88 -9.76 -7.43
CA SER A 36 -13.14 -8.39 -6.98
C SER A 36 -14.48 -8.27 -6.26
N ILE A 37 -15.55 -8.90 -6.77
CA ILE A 37 -16.87 -8.88 -6.11
C ILE A 37 -16.84 -9.60 -4.77
N ARG A 38 -16.14 -10.73 -4.66
CA ARG A 38 -15.98 -11.45 -3.39
C ARG A 38 -15.18 -10.64 -2.38
N ALA A 39 -14.13 -9.96 -2.83
CA ALA A 39 -13.34 -9.09 -1.96
C ALA A 39 -14.17 -7.88 -1.46
N VAL A 40 -15.03 -7.30 -2.30
CA VAL A 40 -16.01 -6.27 -1.90
C VAL A 40 -16.97 -6.80 -0.83
N ALA A 41 -17.40 -8.05 -0.93
CA ALA A 41 -18.28 -8.67 0.08
C ALA A 41 -17.56 -8.99 1.40
N ALA A 42 -16.24 -9.23 1.35
CA ALA A 42 -15.41 -9.55 2.52
C ALA A 42 -14.93 -8.31 3.30
N ILE A 43 -15.08 -7.11 2.75
CA ILE A 43 -14.67 -5.86 3.41
C ILE A 43 -15.85 -5.12 4.05
N GLU A 44 -15.57 -4.32 5.07
CA GLU A 44 -16.58 -3.51 5.77
C GLU A 44 -17.31 -2.53 4.83
N ASN A 45 -18.47 -2.04 5.26
CA ASN A 45 -19.30 -1.12 4.49
C ASN A 45 -18.78 0.34 4.53
N ASP A 46 -17.47 0.52 4.33
CA ASP A 46 -16.84 1.81 4.03
C ASP A 46 -16.81 2.00 2.51
N LYS A 47 -17.25 3.17 2.04
CA LYS A 47 -17.34 3.48 0.60
C LYS A 47 -15.97 3.39 -0.08
N CYS A 48 -14.93 3.98 0.50
CA CYS A 48 -13.60 3.98 -0.10
C CYS A 48 -13.04 2.55 -0.15
N LEU A 49 -13.17 1.79 0.93
CA LEU A 49 -12.65 0.41 0.99
C LEU A 49 -13.34 -0.52 -0.01
N ARG A 50 -14.66 -0.36 -0.21
CA ARG A 50 -15.38 -1.11 -1.25
C ARG A 50 -14.92 -0.72 -2.66
N TRP A 51 -14.63 0.55 -2.91
CA TRP A 51 -14.06 0.97 -4.20
C TRP A 51 -12.64 0.45 -4.40
N VAL A 52 -11.82 0.41 -3.35
CA VAL A 52 -10.51 -0.25 -3.41
C VAL A 52 -10.69 -1.70 -3.84
N MET A 53 -11.55 -2.47 -3.17
CA MET A 53 -11.71 -3.89 -3.52
C MET A 53 -12.30 -4.11 -4.91
N LEU A 54 -13.17 -3.24 -5.38
CA LEU A 54 -13.71 -3.35 -6.75
C LEU A 54 -12.63 -3.08 -7.82
N LEU A 55 -11.64 -2.23 -7.52
CA LEU A 55 -10.73 -1.68 -8.53
C LEU A 55 -9.28 -2.18 -8.44
N HIS A 56 -8.88 -2.76 -7.30
CA HIS A 56 -7.47 -3.05 -6.99
C HIS A 56 -6.75 -3.89 -8.04
N ASP A 57 -7.47 -4.80 -8.68
CA ASP A 57 -6.96 -5.75 -9.65
C ASP A 57 -7.28 -5.41 -11.12
N THR A 58 -7.89 -4.26 -11.40
CA THR A 58 -8.26 -3.86 -12.78
C THR A 58 -7.07 -3.83 -13.75
N GLY A 59 -5.87 -3.56 -13.23
CA GLY A 59 -4.62 -3.64 -13.99
C GLY A 59 -4.30 -5.03 -14.54
N LYS A 60 -4.80 -6.11 -13.92
CA LYS A 60 -4.54 -7.49 -14.38
C LYS A 60 -5.03 -7.73 -15.80
N ALA A 61 -6.14 -7.10 -16.20
CA ALA A 61 -6.70 -7.21 -17.54
C ALA A 61 -5.73 -6.72 -18.64
N VAL A 62 -4.80 -5.82 -18.31
CA VAL A 62 -3.86 -5.20 -19.27
C VAL A 62 -2.40 -5.59 -19.04
N THR A 63 -2.10 -6.39 -18.01
CA THR A 63 -0.74 -6.85 -17.68
C THR A 63 -0.59 -8.37 -17.73
N ARG A 64 -1.62 -9.09 -18.18
CA ARG A 64 -1.60 -10.55 -18.22
C ARG A 64 -0.52 -11.04 -19.20
N THR A 65 0.35 -11.90 -18.71
CA THR A 65 1.31 -12.68 -19.52
C THR A 65 1.23 -14.14 -19.10
N THR A 66 1.32 -15.08 -20.04
CA THR A 66 1.30 -16.51 -19.74
C THR A 66 2.68 -17.11 -20.03
N ASP A 67 3.23 -17.87 -19.09
CA ASP A 67 4.51 -18.55 -19.30
C ASP A 67 4.36 -19.87 -20.10
N LYS A 68 5.49 -20.53 -20.34
CA LYS A 68 5.56 -21.80 -21.08
C LYS A 68 4.79 -22.96 -20.41
N ASP A 69 4.56 -22.87 -19.10
CA ASP A 69 3.87 -23.90 -18.30
C ASP A 69 2.37 -23.58 -18.17
N GLY A 70 1.90 -22.52 -18.85
CA GLY A 70 0.49 -22.10 -18.87
C GLY A 70 0.08 -21.27 -17.66
N ILE A 71 1.03 -20.79 -16.85
CA ILE A 71 0.76 -19.99 -15.64
C ILE A 71 0.65 -18.51 -16.02
N ASP A 72 -0.45 -17.89 -15.62
CA ASP A 72 -0.69 -16.46 -15.78
C ASP A 72 0.06 -15.65 -14.71
N HIS A 73 0.75 -14.61 -15.18
CA HIS A 73 1.44 -13.61 -14.38
C HIS A 73 0.88 -12.21 -14.64
N PHE A 74 0.93 -11.34 -13.64
CA PHE A 74 0.36 -9.99 -13.67
C PHE A 74 1.35 -8.95 -13.13
N TYR A 75 2.56 -8.95 -13.68
CA TYR A 75 3.63 -8.06 -13.20
C TYR A 75 3.25 -6.59 -13.36
N GLY A 76 3.43 -5.80 -12.29
CA GLY A 76 3.16 -4.37 -12.31
C GLY A 76 1.67 -4.00 -12.35
N HIS A 77 0.76 -4.96 -12.17
CA HIS A 77 -0.68 -4.68 -12.14
C HIS A 77 -1.09 -3.59 -11.15
N PRO A 78 -0.50 -3.43 -9.93
CA PRO A 78 -0.97 -2.39 -9.00
C PRO A 78 -0.79 -0.98 -9.59
N ALA A 79 0.32 -0.73 -10.29
CA ALA A 79 0.56 0.56 -10.94
C ALA A 79 -0.42 0.82 -12.09
N ARG A 80 -0.78 -0.22 -12.85
CA ARG A 80 -1.80 -0.11 -13.91
C ARG A 80 -3.20 0.08 -13.32
N SER A 81 -3.56 -0.65 -12.27
CA SER A 81 -4.82 -0.49 -11.54
C SER A 81 -4.97 0.94 -11.02
N VAL A 82 -3.91 1.57 -10.48
CA VAL A 82 -3.96 2.97 -10.05
C VAL A 82 -4.35 3.90 -11.21
N GLY A 83 -3.69 3.78 -12.37
CA GLY A 83 -3.99 4.65 -13.52
C GLY A 83 -5.41 4.46 -14.07
N ILE A 84 -5.86 3.20 -14.16
CA ILE A 84 -7.23 2.86 -14.58
C ILE A 84 -8.24 3.43 -13.57
N SER A 85 -8.00 3.20 -12.29
CA SER A 85 -8.87 3.66 -11.19
C SER A 85 -8.94 5.18 -11.14
N GLU A 86 -7.83 5.88 -11.34
CA GLU A 86 -7.80 7.34 -11.32
C GLU A 86 -8.68 7.92 -12.44
N GLY A 87 -8.59 7.39 -13.66
CA GLY A 87 -9.44 7.79 -14.77
C GLY A 87 -10.93 7.54 -14.49
N LEU A 88 -11.25 6.37 -13.96
CA LEU A 88 -12.62 5.98 -13.60
C LEU A 88 -13.18 6.88 -12.49
N LEU A 89 -12.45 7.07 -11.39
CA LEU A 89 -12.91 7.87 -10.25
C LEU A 89 -13.12 9.35 -10.63
N LYS A 90 -12.26 9.91 -11.52
CA LYS A 90 -12.46 11.25 -12.09
C LYS A 90 -13.72 11.32 -12.96
N ARG A 91 -13.96 10.30 -13.80
CA ARG A 91 -15.19 10.20 -14.62
C ARG A 91 -16.45 10.14 -13.75
N LEU A 92 -16.38 9.47 -12.61
CA LEU A 92 -17.45 9.41 -11.61
C LEU A 92 -17.49 10.63 -10.66
N LYS A 93 -16.60 11.61 -10.85
CA LYS A 93 -16.54 12.88 -10.07
C LYS A 93 -16.36 12.67 -8.57
N PHE A 94 -15.49 11.73 -8.17
CA PHE A 94 -15.10 11.57 -6.77
C PHE A 94 -14.37 12.82 -6.25
N ASP A 95 -14.49 13.09 -4.95
CA ASP A 95 -13.71 14.14 -4.31
C ASP A 95 -12.24 13.73 -4.17
N ASN A 96 -11.35 14.74 -4.12
CA ASN A 96 -9.90 14.52 -4.10
C ASN A 96 -9.44 13.70 -2.89
N ARG A 97 -10.08 13.84 -1.72
CA ARG A 97 -9.69 13.12 -0.50
C ARG A 97 -10.01 11.64 -0.63
N SER A 98 -11.20 11.31 -1.13
CA SER A 98 -11.58 9.91 -1.39
C SER A 98 -10.70 9.28 -2.46
N MET A 99 -10.45 9.99 -3.57
CA MET A 99 -9.56 9.49 -4.63
C MET A 99 -8.15 9.20 -4.11
N GLU A 100 -7.55 10.12 -3.36
CA GLU A 100 -6.21 9.93 -2.80
C GLU A 100 -6.12 8.71 -1.89
N ARG A 101 -7.10 8.51 -1.00
CA ARG A 101 -7.17 7.33 -0.12
C ARG A 101 -7.30 6.04 -0.93
N ILE A 102 -8.23 5.99 -1.89
CA ILE A 102 -8.48 4.81 -2.73
C ILE A 102 -7.22 4.46 -3.53
N LEU A 103 -6.63 5.43 -4.23
CA LEU A 103 -5.47 5.19 -5.10
C LEU A 103 -4.22 4.79 -4.32
N ARG A 104 -4.00 5.35 -3.12
CA ARG A 104 -2.90 4.92 -2.24
C ARG A 104 -3.08 3.46 -1.79
N LEU A 105 -4.28 3.07 -1.39
CA LEU A 105 -4.55 1.69 -0.98
C LEU A 105 -4.39 0.72 -2.16
N ILE A 106 -4.91 1.05 -3.35
CA ILE A 106 -4.71 0.24 -4.57
C ILE A 106 -3.22 0.14 -4.93
N ARG A 107 -2.44 1.21 -4.79
CA ARG A 107 -1.01 1.18 -5.11
C ARG A 107 -0.24 0.14 -4.29
N PHE A 108 -0.62 -0.05 -3.03
CA PHE A 108 0.13 -0.86 -2.07
C PHE A 108 -0.56 -2.18 -1.69
N HIS A 109 -1.75 -2.48 -2.23
CA HIS A 109 -2.53 -3.66 -1.83
C HIS A 109 -1.76 -4.98 -1.97
N ASP A 110 -0.96 -5.15 -3.03
CA ASP A 110 -0.17 -6.37 -3.29
C ASP A 110 1.29 -6.27 -2.78
N ARG A 111 1.64 -5.20 -2.05
CA ARG A 111 3.01 -5.05 -1.54
C ARG A 111 3.33 -6.13 -0.51
N GLU A 112 4.40 -6.88 -0.74
CA GLU A 112 4.96 -7.78 0.28
C GLU A 112 5.59 -6.98 1.44
N ILE A 113 5.30 -7.39 2.67
CA ILE A 113 5.82 -6.80 3.90
C ILE A 113 6.46 -7.92 4.72
N LEU A 114 7.80 -7.93 4.81
CA LEU A 114 8.48 -8.93 5.64
C LEU A 114 8.16 -8.68 7.12
N LEU A 115 8.05 -9.77 7.90
CA LEU A 115 7.70 -9.77 9.32
C LEU A 115 8.88 -9.31 10.21
N ARG A 116 9.37 -8.10 9.96
CA ARG A 116 10.43 -7.44 10.72
C ARG A 116 10.06 -5.99 10.99
N PRO A 117 10.39 -5.43 12.18
CA PRO A 117 10.10 -4.04 12.55
C PRO A 117 10.43 -3.02 11.46
N LYS A 118 11.66 -3.07 10.95
CA LYS A 118 12.15 -2.16 9.91
C LYS A 118 11.34 -2.23 8.60
N THR A 119 10.94 -3.43 8.16
CA THR A 119 10.18 -3.59 6.91
C THR A 119 8.73 -3.18 7.07
N VAL A 120 8.14 -3.40 8.25
CA VAL A 120 6.82 -2.86 8.60
C VAL A 120 6.87 -1.34 8.66
N ALA A 121 7.86 -0.74 9.36
CA ALA A 121 8.03 0.70 9.42
C ALA A 121 8.23 1.34 8.03
N LYS A 122 9.00 0.69 7.14
CA LYS A 122 9.14 1.13 5.73
C LYS A 122 7.84 1.02 4.94
N ALA A 123 6.97 0.06 5.25
CA ALA A 123 5.65 -0.04 4.65
C ALA A 123 4.74 1.08 5.16
N VAL A 124 4.73 1.35 6.47
CA VAL A 124 4.00 2.46 7.09
C VAL A 124 4.46 3.80 6.51
N ASN A 125 5.77 4.04 6.38
CA ASN A 125 6.32 5.26 5.76
C ASN A 125 5.78 5.49 4.34
N ALA A 126 5.81 4.44 3.52
CA ALA A 126 5.45 4.54 2.11
C ALA A 126 3.93 4.66 1.90
N VAL A 127 3.15 3.95 2.71
CA VAL A 127 1.68 3.93 2.64
C VAL A 127 1.10 5.17 3.29
N GLY A 128 1.67 5.57 4.43
CA GLY A 128 1.19 6.57 5.39
C GLY A 128 0.49 5.94 6.58
N ASP A 129 0.89 6.38 7.78
CA ASP A 129 0.34 5.96 9.08
C ASP A 129 -1.18 6.18 9.18
N ASP A 130 -1.69 7.22 8.53
CA ASP A 130 -3.11 7.59 8.47
C ASP A 130 -4.03 6.52 7.88
N ILE A 131 -3.51 5.66 6.99
CA ILE A 131 -4.30 4.64 6.29
C ILE A 131 -3.65 3.25 6.34
N PHE A 132 -2.61 3.04 7.15
CA PHE A 132 -1.91 1.75 7.19
C PHE A 132 -2.81 0.62 7.68
N MET A 133 -3.64 0.88 8.70
CA MET A 133 -4.63 -0.09 9.18
C MET A 133 -5.66 -0.44 8.10
N ASP A 134 -6.05 0.52 7.26
CA ASP A 134 -6.95 0.27 6.13
C ASP A 134 -6.30 -0.62 5.07
N LEU A 135 -4.99 -0.48 4.84
CA LEU A 135 -4.25 -1.40 3.97
C LEU A 135 -4.30 -2.83 4.50
N LEU A 136 -4.17 -3.04 5.81
CA LEU A 136 -4.25 -4.38 6.40
C LEU A 136 -5.67 -4.97 6.21
N LYS A 137 -6.73 -4.16 6.34
CA LYS A 137 -8.11 -4.59 6.05
C LYS A 137 -8.29 -4.97 4.58
N VAL A 138 -7.75 -4.18 3.65
CA VAL A 138 -7.75 -4.46 2.20
C VAL A 138 -7.06 -5.79 1.93
N LYS A 139 -5.87 -6.01 2.50
CA LYS A 139 -5.14 -7.28 2.36
C LYS A 139 -5.91 -8.48 2.92
N ARG A 140 -6.62 -8.32 4.05
CA ARG A 140 -7.46 -9.38 4.62
C ARG A 140 -8.63 -9.72 3.71
N ALA A 141 -9.31 -8.72 3.18
CA ALA A 141 -10.44 -8.90 2.27
C ALA A 141 -10.02 -9.56 0.94
N ASP A 142 -8.88 -9.16 0.38
CA ASP A 142 -8.28 -9.83 -0.78
C ASP A 142 -7.98 -11.30 -0.48
N LYS A 143 -7.31 -11.61 0.63
CA LYS A 143 -7.02 -13.00 1.04
C LYS A 143 -8.29 -13.83 1.26
N ALA A 144 -9.33 -13.24 1.86
CA ALA A 144 -10.64 -13.88 2.03
C ALA A 144 -11.34 -14.23 0.71
N ALA A 145 -10.98 -13.56 -0.39
CA ALA A 145 -11.52 -13.78 -1.73
C ALA A 145 -10.65 -14.71 -2.61
N GLN A 146 -9.64 -15.38 -2.03
CA GLN A 146 -8.76 -16.34 -2.69
C GLN A 146 -9.14 -17.80 -2.33
N LYS A 147 -8.24 -18.76 -2.60
CA LYS A 147 -8.44 -20.17 -2.24
C LYS A 147 -8.57 -20.35 -0.71
N PRO A 148 -9.60 -21.06 -0.21
CA PRO A 148 -9.77 -21.29 1.22
C PRO A 148 -8.59 -21.96 1.93
N SER A 149 -7.82 -22.78 1.21
CA SER A 149 -6.61 -23.44 1.74
C SER A 149 -5.52 -22.47 2.17
N ASP A 150 -5.46 -21.30 1.53
CA ASP A 150 -4.40 -20.31 1.73
C ASP A 150 -4.83 -19.23 2.73
N LEU A 151 -6.12 -19.22 3.12
CA LEU A 151 -6.74 -18.20 3.94
C LEU A 151 -6.08 -18.10 5.32
N GLN A 152 -6.00 -19.20 6.05
CA GLN A 152 -5.51 -19.20 7.43
C GLN A 152 -4.09 -18.60 7.53
N LYS A 153 -3.16 -19.11 6.72
CA LYS A 153 -1.77 -18.60 6.66
C LYS A 153 -1.72 -17.15 6.22
N GLY A 154 -2.57 -16.75 5.27
CA GLY A 154 -2.67 -15.37 4.80
C GLY A 154 -3.14 -14.41 5.89
N ILE A 155 -4.13 -14.80 6.70
CA ILE A 155 -4.64 -13.99 7.81
C ILE A 155 -3.60 -13.92 8.94
N GLU A 156 -2.99 -15.04 9.34
CA GLU A 156 -1.92 -15.08 10.34
C GLU A 156 -0.76 -14.15 9.97
N TYR A 157 -0.35 -14.15 8.69
CA TYR A 157 0.66 -13.25 8.18
C TYR A 157 0.27 -11.77 8.33
N ILE A 158 -0.98 -11.40 8.04
CA ILE A 158 -1.45 -10.02 8.16
C ILE A 158 -1.61 -9.61 9.64
N ASP A 159 -2.07 -10.51 10.50
CA ASP A 159 -2.19 -10.28 11.93
C ASP A 159 -0.84 -10.05 12.59
N GLU A 160 0.20 -10.75 12.14
CA GLU A 160 1.56 -10.54 12.61
C GLU A 160 2.14 -9.18 12.16
N ILE A 161 1.82 -8.72 10.95
CA ILE A 161 2.14 -7.34 10.53
C ILE A 161 1.45 -6.32 11.44
N GLU A 162 0.18 -6.54 11.75
CA GLU A 162 -0.59 -5.66 12.64
C GLU A 162 0.00 -5.62 14.05
N ARG A 163 0.40 -6.77 14.60
CA ARG A 163 1.06 -6.87 15.91
C ARG A 163 2.35 -6.05 15.93
N ILE A 164 3.25 -6.29 14.96
CA ILE A 164 4.50 -5.53 14.85
C ILE A 164 4.22 -4.03 14.71
N TYR A 165 3.26 -3.64 13.88
CA TYR A 165 2.88 -2.24 13.71
C TYR A 165 2.43 -1.60 15.04
N LYS A 166 1.58 -2.28 15.81
CA LYS A 166 1.13 -1.79 17.13
C LYS A 166 2.29 -1.64 18.12
N GLU A 167 3.21 -2.61 18.16
CA GLU A 167 4.42 -2.53 19.00
C GLU A 167 5.31 -1.34 18.61
N LEU A 168 5.45 -1.06 17.32
CA LEU A 168 6.18 0.11 16.84
C LEU A 168 5.50 1.42 17.25
N LYS A 169 4.17 1.47 17.24
CA LYS A 169 3.40 2.64 17.70
C LYS A 169 3.58 2.87 19.20
N GLU A 170 3.49 1.81 20.01
CA GLU A 170 3.70 1.87 21.45
C GLU A 170 5.13 2.28 21.82
N ALA A 171 6.11 1.82 21.05
CA ALA A 171 7.51 2.21 21.20
C ALA A 171 7.84 3.60 20.62
N HIS A 172 6.85 4.37 20.14
CA HIS A 172 7.04 5.68 19.48
C HIS A 172 8.08 5.65 18.35
N TYR A 173 8.07 4.57 17.55
CA TYR A 173 8.99 4.38 16.44
C TYR A 173 8.80 5.47 15.37
N CYS A 174 9.90 5.88 14.75
CA CYS A 174 9.91 6.90 13.70
C CYS A 174 9.45 6.31 12.36
N PHE A 175 8.34 6.79 11.81
CA PHE A 175 7.83 6.32 10.50
C PHE A 175 8.10 7.30 9.38
N SER A 176 8.44 8.54 9.67
CA SER A 176 8.64 9.60 8.70
C SER A 176 9.66 10.62 9.19
N LEU A 177 10.13 11.49 8.29
CA LEU A 177 11.01 12.60 8.67
C LEU A 177 10.42 13.51 9.75
N LYS A 178 9.08 13.58 9.85
CA LYS A 178 8.40 14.41 10.85
C LYS A 178 8.47 13.81 12.26
N ASP A 179 8.79 12.53 12.37
CA ASP A 179 8.91 11.83 13.65
C ASP A 179 10.35 11.86 14.19
N LEU A 180 11.29 12.47 13.44
CA LEU A 180 12.64 12.73 13.93
C LEU A 180 12.60 13.69 15.13
N ALA A 181 13.45 13.43 16.12
CA ALA A 181 13.62 14.31 17.28
C ALA A 181 14.34 15.64 16.95
N ILE A 182 14.75 15.83 15.69
CA ILE A 182 15.30 17.08 15.17
C ILE A 182 14.62 17.46 13.86
N ASP A 183 14.62 18.74 13.55
CA ASP A 183 14.05 19.28 12.31
C ASP A 183 15.08 20.08 11.48
N GLY A 184 14.60 20.79 10.46
CA GLY A 184 15.47 21.64 9.63
C GLY A 184 16.04 22.85 10.37
N ASN A 185 15.34 23.38 11.37
CA ASN A 185 15.82 24.53 12.16
C ASN A 185 16.98 24.11 13.04
N ASP A 186 16.93 22.91 13.61
CA ASP A 186 18.05 22.33 14.35
C ASP A 186 19.29 22.19 13.47
N LEU A 187 19.14 21.74 12.22
CA LEU A 187 20.27 21.67 11.28
C LEU A 187 20.80 23.05 10.87
N LEU A 188 19.94 24.05 10.70
CA LEU A 188 20.37 25.43 10.45
C LEU A 188 21.20 26.00 11.60
N ALA A 189 20.82 25.69 12.86
CA ALA A 189 21.58 26.09 14.04
C ALA A 189 22.98 25.42 14.09
N LEU A 190 23.16 24.29 13.41
CA LEU A 190 24.45 23.61 13.23
C LEU A 190 25.23 24.10 12.00
N ALA A 191 24.83 25.24 11.41
CA ALA A 191 25.45 25.87 10.25
C ALA A 191 25.41 25.05 8.95
N PHE A 192 24.42 24.16 8.78
CA PHE A 192 24.13 23.56 7.47
C PHE A 192 23.59 24.62 6.50
N LYS A 193 23.88 24.49 5.19
CA LYS A 193 23.32 25.39 4.18
C LYS A 193 21.85 25.07 3.93
N GLU A 194 21.05 26.11 3.78
CA GLU A 194 19.63 25.98 3.47
C GLU A 194 19.40 25.24 2.14
N GLY A 195 18.29 24.50 2.06
CA GLY A 195 17.83 23.84 0.85
C GLY A 195 18.16 22.35 0.81
N LYS A 196 18.76 21.88 -0.29
CA LYS A 196 18.88 20.43 -0.59
C LYS A 196 19.71 19.67 0.45
N GLU A 197 20.64 20.34 1.11
CA GLU A 197 21.54 19.73 2.09
C GLU A 197 20.78 19.29 3.35
N ILE A 198 19.99 20.17 3.96
CA ILE A 198 19.08 19.85 5.08
C ILE A 198 18.26 18.60 4.77
N GLY A 199 17.59 18.58 3.62
CA GLY A 199 16.75 17.46 3.24
C GLY A 199 17.53 16.14 3.04
N ARG A 200 18.80 16.20 2.62
CA ARG A 200 19.66 15.02 2.52
C ARG A 200 20.11 14.53 3.91
N THR A 201 20.49 15.45 4.79
CA THR A 201 20.89 15.14 6.16
C THR A 201 19.74 14.55 6.97
N LEU A 202 18.55 15.13 6.93
CA LEU A 202 17.37 14.55 7.60
C LEU A 202 17.04 13.15 7.08
N ARG A 203 17.18 12.91 5.77
CA ARG A 203 17.00 11.56 5.21
C ARG A 203 18.06 10.57 5.71
N PHE A 204 19.31 10.99 5.75
CA PHE A 204 20.38 10.16 6.31
C PHE A 204 20.12 9.81 7.77
N LEU A 205 19.75 10.79 8.59
CA LEU A 205 19.43 10.58 10.01
C LEU A 205 18.22 9.67 10.19
N PHE A 206 17.18 9.86 9.37
CA PHE A 206 16.02 8.98 9.34
C PHE A 206 16.39 7.55 9.01
N ASP A 207 17.22 7.33 7.99
CA ASP A 207 17.70 5.99 7.65
C ASP A 207 18.46 5.37 8.83
N ARG A 208 19.28 6.14 9.56
CA ARG A 208 19.95 5.65 10.78
C ARG A 208 18.98 5.30 11.90
N VAL A 209 17.97 6.12 12.15
CA VAL A 209 16.92 5.87 13.15
C VAL A 209 16.09 4.63 12.80
N MET A 210 15.85 4.40 11.51
CA MET A 210 15.17 3.20 11.01
C MET A 210 16.01 1.92 11.18
N GLU A 211 17.33 2.02 11.35
CA GLU A 211 18.19 0.89 11.75
C GLU A 211 18.24 0.73 13.26
N ASP A 212 18.43 1.84 13.99
CA ASP A 212 18.53 1.89 15.44
C ASP A 212 17.61 3.00 15.99
N PRO A 213 16.41 2.63 16.47
CA PRO A 213 15.42 3.59 16.97
C PRO A 213 15.89 4.37 18.20
N ALA A 214 16.84 3.81 18.97
CA ALA A 214 17.40 4.48 20.14
C ALA A 214 18.24 5.71 19.77
N LEU A 215 18.55 5.90 18.48
CA LEU A 215 19.18 7.11 17.96
C LEU A 215 18.20 8.29 17.86
N ASN A 216 16.88 8.09 17.93
CA ASN A 216 15.88 9.17 17.78
C ASN A 216 15.78 10.06 19.03
N GLU A 217 16.91 10.57 19.48
CA GLU A 217 17.06 11.47 20.59
C GLU A 217 17.79 12.72 20.09
N LYS A 218 17.27 13.90 20.41
CA LYS A 218 17.76 15.18 19.88
C LYS A 218 19.29 15.33 20.00
N GLY A 219 19.85 15.04 21.18
CA GLY A 219 21.30 15.14 21.41
C GLY A 219 22.13 14.21 20.51
N LYS A 220 21.71 12.94 20.38
CA LYS A 220 22.39 11.95 19.52
C LYS A 220 22.32 12.34 18.05
N LEU A 221 21.15 12.78 17.57
CA LEU A 221 20.98 13.20 16.18
C LEU A 221 21.80 14.46 15.86
N VAL A 222 21.88 15.43 16.79
CA VAL A 222 22.73 16.62 16.66
C VAL A 222 24.22 16.24 16.59
N GLU A 223 24.67 15.30 17.42
CA GLU A 223 26.05 14.81 17.39
C GLU A 223 26.39 14.14 16.05
N ILE A 224 25.50 13.27 15.57
CA ILE A 224 25.66 12.60 14.27
C ILE A 224 25.66 13.65 13.13
N ALA A 225 24.74 14.61 13.17
CA ALA A 225 24.65 15.66 12.16
C ALA A 225 25.91 16.53 12.12
N SER A 226 26.42 16.95 13.28
CA SER A 226 27.63 17.77 13.38
C SER A 226 28.83 17.10 12.71
N ARG A 227 28.99 15.78 12.84
CA ARG A 227 30.07 15.02 12.20
C ARG A 227 29.99 14.97 10.67
N ILE A 228 28.83 15.25 10.09
CA ILE A 228 28.62 15.28 8.63
C ILE A 228 28.96 16.67 8.07
N ASN A 229 28.80 17.73 8.88
CA ASN A 229 29.06 19.11 8.50
C ASN A 229 30.54 19.53 8.63
N SER A 230 31.35 18.73 9.35
CA SER A 230 32.81 18.89 9.51
C SER A 230 33.58 18.50 8.24
#